data_AF-A0A2M7RLE9-F1
#
_entry.id   AF-A0A2M7RLE9-F1
#
_cell.length_a   1.000
_cell.length_b   1.000
_cell.length_c   1.000
_cell.angle_alpha   90.00
_cell.angle_beta   90.00
_cell.angle_gamma   90.00
#
_symmetry.space_group_name_H-M   'P 1'
#
loop_
_entity.id
_entity.type
_entity.pdbx_description
1 polymer ?
#
loop_
_entity_poly.entity_id
_entity_poly.type
_entity_poly.pdbx_seq_one_letter_code
_entity_poly.pdbx_strand_id
1 'polypeptide(L)' 'MYRFLFTIKTGRIIILLHGFQRKSQKTPHKELEKAIKRLKEIS' A
#
# COMPACT_ATOMS: atom_id res chain seq x y z
N MET A 1 6.37 -14.02 -4.64
CA MET A 1 6.79 -12.96 -3.69
C MET A 1 5.65 -11.96 -3.54
N TYR A 2 5.30 -11.61 -2.31
CA TYR A 2 4.29 -10.58 -2.02
C TYR A 2 4.96 -9.21 -1.81
N ARG A 3 4.24 -8.13 -2.13
CA ARG A 3 4.63 -6.75 -1.83
C ARG A 3 3.52 -6.10 -1.03
N PHE A 4 3.92 -5.29 -0.05
CA PHE A 4 3.04 -4.61 0.89
C PHE A 4 3.29 -3.11 0.81
N LEU A 5 2.22 -2.33 0.69
CA LEU A 5 2.22 -0.87 0.72
C LEU A 5 1.64 -0.43 2.07
N PHE A 6 2.37 0.43 2.78
CA PHE A 6 2.03 0.89 4.11
C PHE A 6 2.27 2.39 4.24
N THR A 7 1.67 3.00 5.26
CA THR A 7 1.97 4.36 5.71
C THR A 7 2.35 4.37 7.18
N ILE A 8 3.03 5.41 7.60
CA ILE A 8 3.40 5.65 9.00
C ILE A 8 2.56 6.85 9.48
N LYS A 9 1.78 6.66 10.54
CA LYS A 9 1.06 7.74 11.23
C LYS A 9 1.90 8.19 12.43
N THR A 10 1.53 9.33 13.04
CA THR A 10 2.19 9.84 14.25
C THR A 10 2.25 8.77 15.35
N GLY A 11 3.37 8.72 16.06
CA GLY A 11 3.68 7.58 16.93
C GLY A 11 4.27 6.42 16.13
N ARG A 12 4.70 5.35 16.81
CA ARG A 12 5.30 4.18 16.16
C ARG A 12 4.23 3.25 15.55
N ILE A 13 3.28 3.84 14.81
CA ILE A 13 2.13 3.13 14.22
C ILE A 13 2.33 2.99 12.71
N ILE A 14 2.34 1.75 12.25
CA ILE A 14 2.39 1.39 10.83
C ILE A 14 1.02 0.88 10.42
N ILE A 15 0.45 1.46 9.37
CA ILE A 15 -0.83 1.04 8.81
C ILE A 15 -0.58 0.40 7.45
N LEU A 16 -0.93 -0.88 7.33
CA LEU A 16 -0.86 -1.61 6.08
C LEU A 16 -2.06 -1.24 5.20
N LEU A 17 -1.80 -0.66 4.03
CA LEU A 17 -2.84 -0.18 3.12
C LEU A 17 -3.23 -1.22 2.08
N HIS A 18 -2.25 -1.97 1.56
CA HIS A 18 -2.48 -2.90 0.47
C HIS A 18 -1.39 -3.96 0.36
N GLY A 19 -1.79 -5.22 0.13
CA GLY A 19 -0.88 -6.32 -0.16
C GLY A 19 -1.25 -6.96 -1.50
N PHE A 20 -0.25 -7.28 -2.32
CA PHE A 20 -0.48 -7.94 -3.61
C PHE A 20 0.64 -8.93 -3.96
N GLN A 21 0.28 -9.97 -4.71
CA GLN A 21 1.25 -10.90 -5.27
C GLN A 21 1.96 -10.25 -6.46
N ARG A 22 3.29 -10.24 -6.44
CA ARG A 22 4.09 -9.68 -7.52
C ARG A 22 3.93 -10.53 -8.79
N LYS A 23 3.41 -9.92 -9.86
CA LYS A 23 3.32 -10.54 -11.20
C LYS A 23 4.38 -10.04 -12.17
N SER A 24 4.97 -8.87 -11.93
CA SER A 24 6.06 -8.29 -12.73
C SER A 24 7.05 -7.55 -11.83
N GLN A 25 8.23 -7.19 -12.35
CA GLN A 25 9.28 -6.52 -11.56
C GLN A 25 8.83 -5.11 -11.11
N LYS A 26 8.14 -4.38 -11.99
CA LYS A 26 7.57 -3.06 -11.71
C LYS A 26 6.27 -3.20 -10.92
N THR A 27 6.03 -2.28 -9.98
CA THR A 27 4.76 -2.23 -9.26
C THR A 27 3.66 -1.75 -10.22
N PRO A 28 2.59 -2.53 -10.46
CA PRO A 28 1.53 -2.11 -11.36
C PRO A 28 0.81 -0.86 -10.81
N HIS A 29 0.49 0.09 -11.69
CA HIS A 29 -0.15 1.36 -11.30
C HIS A 29 -1.47 1.15 -10.54
N LYS A 30 -2.27 0.18 -10.98
CA LYS A 30 -3.53 -0.21 -10.33
C LYS A 30 -3.37 -0.59 -8.85
N GLU A 31 -2.24 -1.20 -8.46
CA GLU A 31 -2.02 -1.57 -7.07
C GLU A 31 -1.61 -0.35 -6.22
N LEU A 32 -0.93 0.64 -6.80
CA LEU A 32 -0.64 1.93 -6.18
C LEU A 32 -1.91 2.76 -5.98
N GLU A 33 -2.76 2.86 -7.00
CA GLU A 33 -4.03 3.60 -6.92
C GLU A 33 -4.94 3.09 -5.80
N LYS A 34 -5.04 1.77 -5.62
CA LYS A 34 -5.79 1.16 -4.50
C LYS A 34 -5.24 1.58 -3.14
N ALA A 35 -3.92 1.58 -2.98
CA ALA A 35 -3.29 1.97 -1.72
C ALA A 35 -3.51 3.47 -1.44
N ILE A 36 -3.41 4.33 -2.46
CA ILE A 36 -3.67 5.77 -2.34
C ILE A 36 -5.14 6.02 -1.97
N LYS A 37 -6.09 5.31 -2.58
CA LYS A 37 -7.51 5.43 -2.23
C LYS A 37 -7.75 5.11 -0.76
N ARG A 38 -7.21 4.00 -0.27
CA ARG A 38 -7.32 3.63 1.16
C ARG A 38 -6.61 4.60 2.08
N LEU A 39 -5.47 5.15 1.66
CA LEU A 39 -4.79 6.21 2.42
C LEU A 39 -5.70 7.43 2.60
N LYS A 40 -6.48 7.81 1.58
CA LYS A 40 -7.45 8.91 1.66
C LYS A 40 -8.66 8.59 2.55
N GLU A 41 -9.03 7.31 2.68
CA GLU A 41 -10.13 6.87 3.57
C GLU A 41 -9.75 6.92 5.06
N ILE A 42 -8.46 6.83 5.38
CA ILE A 42 -7.93 6.83 6.76
C ILE A 42 -7.19 8.13 7.14
N SER A 43 -7.00 9.05 6.19
CA SER A 43 -6.34 10.34 6.42
C SER A 43 -7.31 11.32 7.02
#